data_AF-A0A6N8IWV1-F1
#
_entry.id   AF-A0A6N8IWV1-F1
#
_cell.length_a   1.000
_cell.length_b   1.000
_cell.length_c   1.000
_cell.angle_alpha   90.00
_cell.angle_beta   90.00
_cell.angle_gamma   90.00
#
_symmetry.space_group_name_H-M   'P 1'
#
loop_
_entity.id
_entity.type
_entity.pdbx_description
1 polymer ?
#
loop_
_entity_poly.entity_id
_entity_poly.type
_entity_poly.pdbx_seq_one_letter_code
_entity_poly.pdbx_strand_id
1 'polypeptide(L)'
;MRTCPPRRRFVLAHASRVARLARPIPAVPPMQLQVRCGRTVDDAAAAVELTPAEIIDWARAYCLAQQDPDLLALDTHPLWWAVERFMLFSEAGRLEDCWRAILAVLCVTSDPEVLGVLAAGPLEDLIEQAGTAFADRIVWQAWTDPAFCRLLEGAWECGRPEVWERIAAVRSQAGQAMVPPLPLHQLH
;
A
#
# COMPACT_ATOMS: atom_id res chain seq x y z
N MET A 1 -9.91 -21.79 0.64
CA MET A 1 -9.31 -20.75 1.49
C MET A 1 -7.82 -20.69 1.20
N ARG A 2 -7.30 -19.49 0.94
CA ARG A 2 -5.90 -19.25 0.57
C ARG A 2 -5.27 -18.55 1.78
N THR A 3 -4.50 -19.27 2.57
CA THR A 3 -3.83 -18.75 3.77
C THR A 3 -2.53 -18.04 3.39
N CYS A 4 -2.18 -16.96 4.10
CA CYS A 4 -0.98 -16.18 3.85
C CYS A 4 0.29 -17.06 3.89
N PRO A 5 1.12 -17.11 2.82
CA PRO A 5 2.40 -17.79 2.87
C PRO A 5 3.42 -17.03 3.75
N PRO A 6 4.47 -17.68 4.27
CA PRO A 6 5.47 -17.02 5.12
C PRO A 6 6.23 -15.90 4.38
N ARG A 7 6.21 -14.68 4.96
CA ARG A 7 6.57 -13.36 4.40
C ARG A 7 7.84 -13.29 3.51
N ARG A 8 8.89 -14.06 3.79
CA ARG A 8 10.16 -13.99 3.02
C ARG A 8 10.14 -14.71 1.66
N ARG A 9 9.24 -15.66 1.44
CA ARG A 9 9.27 -16.50 0.21
C ARG A 9 8.55 -15.88 -0.99
N PHE A 10 7.68 -14.88 -0.79
CA PHE A 10 6.82 -14.39 -1.88
C PHE A 10 7.40 -13.19 -2.64
N VAL A 11 7.99 -12.22 -1.93
CA VAL A 11 8.73 -11.08 -2.53
C VAL A 11 9.79 -11.59 -3.53
N LEU A 12 10.48 -12.69 -3.20
CA LEU A 12 11.50 -13.30 -4.05
C LEU A 12 10.94 -14.17 -5.21
N ALA A 13 9.75 -14.75 -5.07
CA ALA A 13 9.20 -15.68 -6.06
C ALA A 13 8.54 -14.99 -7.27
N HIS A 14 8.04 -13.77 -7.13
CA HIS A 14 7.42 -13.02 -8.23
C HIS A 14 8.46 -12.36 -9.16
N ALA A 15 9.60 -11.92 -8.61
CA ALA A 15 10.67 -11.23 -9.35
C ALA A 15 11.34 -12.08 -10.46
N SER A 16 11.23 -13.42 -10.40
CA SER A 16 11.95 -14.32 -11.31
C SER A 16 11.38 -14.42 -12.74
N ARG A 17 10.23 -13.80 -13.05
CA ARG A 17 9.55 -13.94 -14.35
C ARG A 17 9.81 -12.82 -15.38
N VAL A 18 10.36 -11.67 -14.96
CA VAL A 18 10.28 -10.40 -15.70
C VAL A 18 11.55 -10.04 -16.49
N ALA A 19 12.63 -10.82 -16.40
CA ALA A 19 13.95 -10.48 -16.97
C ALA A 19 14.08 -10.54 -18.51
N ARG A 20 13.00 -10.46 -19.29
CA ARG A 20 13.07 -10.44 -20.77
C ARG A 20 12.35 -9.22 -21.33
N LEU A 21 13.16 -8.31 -21.89
CA LEU A 21 12.81 -7.19 -22.78
C LEU A 21 12.71 -5.81 -22.09
N ALA A 22 13.82 -5.30 -21.54
CA ALA A 22 13.92 -3.89 -21.14
C ALA A 22 14.54 -3.02 -22.27
N ARG A 23 13.91 -1.87 -22.54
CA ARG A 23 14.51 -0.71 -23.23
C ARG A 23 14.91 0.33 -22.18
N PRO A 24 15.92 1.18 -22.43
CA PRO A 24 16.39 2.15 -21.45
C PRO A 24 15.42 3.32 -21.26
N ILE A 25 15.26 3.75 -20.00
CA ILE A 25 14.47 4.92 -19.56
C ILE A 25 15.44 6.07 -19.21
N PRO A 26 15.11 7.34 -19.52
CA PRO A 26 15.95 8.50 -19.21
C PRO A 26 16.00 8.85 -17.71
N ALA A 27 17.14 9.42 -17.29
CA ALA A 27 17.44 9.77 -15.91
C ALA A 27 16.53 10.86 -15.32
N VAL A 28 16.01 10.61 -14.12
CA VAL A 28 15.35 11.61 -13.26
C VAL A 28 16.42 12.29 -12.40
N PRO A 29 16.50 13.63 -12.34
CA PRO A 29 17.53 14.31 -11.55
C PRO A 29 17.26 14.20 -10.04
N PRO A 30 18.33 14.19 -9.21
CA PRO A 30 18.20 14.10 -7.75
C PRO A 30 17.56 15.38 -7.19
N MET A 31 16.43 15.22 -6.50
CA MET A 31 15.79 16.30 -5.76
C MET A 31 16.64 16.61 -4.52
N GLN A 32 17.35 17.73 -4.55
CA GLN A 32 18.19 18.18 -3.42
C GLN A 32 17.32 18.65 -2.25
N LEU A 33 17.35 17.89 -1.16
CA LEU A 33 16.76 18.27 0.12
C LEU A 33 17.63 19.35 0.78
N GLN A 34 17.21 20.61 0.75
CA GLN A 34 17.87 21.68 1.51
C GLN A 34 17.47 21.58 2.98
N VAL A 35 18.42 21.15 3.81
CA VAL A 35 18.29 21.14 5.28
C VAL A 35 18.43 22.57 5.80
N ARG A 36 17.34 23.19 6.26
CA ARG A 36 17.41 24.40 7.09
C ARG A 36 17.61 24.00 8.55
N CYS A 37 18.81 24.26 9.07
CA CYS A 37 19.14 24.15 10.48
C CYS A 37 18.46 25.30 11.25
N GLY A 38 17.64 24.95 12.25
CA GLY A 38 17.09 25.91 13.21
C GLY A 38 15.68 25.57 13.67
N ARG A 39 15.55 24.69 14.65
CA ARG A 39 14.48 24.76 15.67
C ARG A 39 14.88 23.95 16.90
N THR A 40 14.64 24.58 18.05
CA THR A 40 15.02 24.17 19.41
C THR A 40 14.20 23.01 19.91
N VAL A 41 14.80 22.29 20.86
CA VAL A 41 14.23 21.22 21.67
C VAL A 41 12.92 21.65 22.34
N ASP A 42 11.84 20.94 22.03
CA ASP A 42 10.61 20.75 22.79
C ASP A 42 9.52 20.37 21.77
N ASP A 43 9.48 19.11 21.39
CA ASP A 43 8.30 18.40 20.86
C ASP A 43 8.75 16.97 20.53
N ALA A 44 8.24 16.00 21.29
CA ALA A 44 8.26 14.60 20.85
C ALA A 44 7.41 14.54 19.58
N ALA A 45 8.07 14.63 18.43
CA ALA A 45 7.45 14.82 17.12
C ALA A 45 6.47 13.68 16.83
N ALA A 46 5.17 13.98 16.96
CA ALA A 46 4.18 13.33 16.11
C ALA A 46 4.69 13.50 14.66
N ALA A 47 4.95 12.40 13.98
CA ALA A 47 5.41 12.44 12.60
C ALA A 47 4.39 13.28 11.80
N VAL A 48 4.84 14.41 11.25
CA VAL A 48 3.99 15.25 10.41
C VAL A 48 3.46 14.39 9.26
N GLU A 49 2.14 14.37 9.08
CA GLU A 49 1.48 13.66 7.99
C GLU A 49 1.99 14.18 6.63
N LEU A 50 2.09 13.28 5.65
CA LEU A 50 2.54 13.70 4.32
C LEU A 50 1.50 14.59 3.64
N THR A 51 1.99 15.56 2.88
CA THR A 51 1.15 16.33 1.97
C THR A 51 0.61 15.41 0.86
N PRO A 52 -0.51 15.78 0.20
CA PRO A 52 -1.03 15.02 -0.94
C PRO A 52 -0.01 14.83 -2.07
N ALA A 53 0.87 15.81 -2.30
CA ALA A 53 1.93 15.71 -3.31
C ALA A 53 2.95 14.63 -2.96
N GLU A 54 3.41 14.59 -1.71
CA GLU A 54 4.36 13.57 -1.25
C GLU A 54 3.76 12.16 -1.28
N ILE A 55 2.45 12.01 -1.02
CA ILE A 55 1.75 10.72 -1.18
C ILE A 55 1.74 10.28 -2.64
N ILE A 56 1.48 11.20 -3.58
CA ILE A 56 1.49 10.88 -5.02
C ILE A 56 2.91 10.52 -5.47
N ASP A 57 3.93 11.24 -5.00
CA ASP A 57 5.33 10.95 -5.32
C ASP A 57 5.77 9.59 -4.78
N TRP A 58 5.33 9.23 -3.57
CA TRP A 58 5.52 7.90 -3.02
C TRP A 58 4.85 6.83 -3.89
N ALA A 59 3.57 7.01 -4.24
CA ALA A 59 2.85 6.07 -5.09
C ALA A 59 3.53 5.86 -6.45
N ARG A 60 3.97 6.94 -7.11
CA ARG A 60 4.69 6.87 -8.39
C ARG A 60 6.03 6.16 -8.26
N ALA A 61 6.81 6.50 -7.24
CA ALA A 61 8.11 5.85 -6.99
C ALA A 61 7.93 4.36 -6.70
N TYR A 62 6.88 3.98 -5.98
CA TYR A 62 6.54 2.59 -5.74
C TYR A 62 6.19 1.86 -7.04
N CYS A 63 5.33 2.42 -7.90
CA CYS A 63 5.01 1.83 -9.20
C CYS A 63 6.26 1.61 -10.06
N LEU A 64 7.13 2.63 -10.15
CA LEU A 64 8.39 2.53 -10.89
C LEU A 64 9.32 1.47 -10.29
N ALA A 65 9.41 1.39 -8.96
CA ALA A 65 10.23 0.38 -8.29
C ALA A 65 9.76 -1.04 -8.63
N GLN A 66 8.45 -1.31 -8.57
CA GLN A 66 7.90 -2.65 -8.83
C GLN A 66 8.04 -3.10 -10.29
N GLN A 67 8.25 -2.16 -11.21
CA GLN A 67 8.48 -2.43 -12.63
C GLN A 67 9.98 -2.57 -12.95
N ASP A 68 10.86 -2.23 -12.01
CA ASP A 68 12.30 -2.30 -12.22
C ASP A 68 12.82 -3.72 -11.90
N PRO A 69 13.36 -4.45 -12.90
CA PRO A 69 13.90 -5.80 -12.67
C PRO A 69 15.10 -5.79 -11.72
N ASP A 70 15.80 -4.66 -11.57
CA ASP A 70 16.99 -4.53 -10.75
C ASP A 70 16.65 -4.14 -9.29
N LEU A 71 15.37 -3.97 -8.95
CA LEU A 71 14.91 -3.60 -7.60
C LEU A 71 15.52 -4.49 -6.49
N LEU A 72 15.56 -5.80 -6.72
CA LEU A 72 16.11 -6.78 -5.78
C LEU A 72 17.57 -7.17 -6.08
N ALA A 73 18.10 -6.73 -7.22
CA ALA A 73 19.47 -7.04 -7.62
C ALA A 73 20.49 -6.07 -7.00
N LEU A 74 20.05 -4.85 -6.67
CA LEU A 74 20.89 -3.81 -6.12
C LEU A 74 20.56 -3.57 -4.65
N ASP A 75 21.55 -3.74 -3.77
CA ASP A 75 21.45 -3.41 -2.33
C ASP A 75 21.15 -1.91 -2.07
N THR A 76 21.21 -1.06 -3.10
CA THR A 76 21.04 0.41 -3.01
C THR A 76 20.14 0.98 -4.10
N HIS A 77 19.11 0.23 -4.52
CA HIS A 77 18.20 0.69 -5.57
C HIS A 77 17.61 2.09 -5.23
N PRO A 78 17.67 3.08 -6.15
CA PRO A 78 17.29 4.47 -5.83
C PRO A 78 15.82 4.66 -5.47
N LEU A 79 14.96 3.68 -5.81
CA LEU A 79 13.53 3.67 -5.46
C LEU A 79 13.20 2.75 -4.28
N TRP A 80 14.21 2.11 -3.65
CA TRP A 80 13.98 1.20 -2.52
C TRP A 80 13.23 1.87 -1.37
N TRP A 81 13.49 3.16 -1.13
CA TRP A 81 12.81 3.93 -0.09
C TRP A 81 11.28 3.88 -0.19
N ALA A 82 10.73 3.76 -1.41
CA ALA A 82 9.28 3.72 -1.62
C ALA A 82 8.70 2.36 -1.21
N VAL A 83 9.45 1.29 -1.42
CA VAL A 83 9.10 -0.07 -0.98
C VAL A 83 9.27 -0.18 0.54
N GLU A 84 10.43 0.24 1.05
CA GLU A 84 10.75 0.23 2.48
C GLU A 84 9.73 1.01 3.30
N ARG A 85 9.25 2.15 2.81
CA ARG A 85 8.21 2.93 3.52
C ARG A 85 6.90 2.17 3.70
N PHE A 86 6.54 1.27 2.78
CA PHE A 86 5.41 0.36 2.97
C PHE A 86 5.73 -0.82 3.90
N MET A 87 7.01 -1.15 4.11
CA MET A 87 7.40 -2.19 5.06
C MET A 87 7.44 -1.67 6.50
N LEU A 88 7.82 -0.39 6.68
CA LEU A 88 8.11 0.20 7.99
C LEU A 88 7.07 1.25 8.45
N PHE A 89 5.91 1.37 7.77
CA PHE A 89 4.94 2.42 8.08
C PHE A 89 4.43 2.39 9.53
N SER A 90 4.27 1.20 10.10
CA SER A 90 3.71 1.02 11.44
C SER A 90 4.69 1.46 12.52
N GLU A 91 5.96 1.08 12.36
CA GLU A 91 7.07 1.51 13.21
C GLU A 91 7.25 3.03 13.15
N ALA A 92 7.00 3.64 12.00
CA ALA A 92 7.06 5.08 11.81
C ALA A 92 5.80 5.83 12.30
N GLY A 93 4.75 5.12 12.74
CA GLY A 93 3.47 5.73 13.16
C GLY A 93 2.67 6.34 12.01
N ARG A 94 2.79 5.80 10.79
CA ARG A 94 2.31 6.40 9.53
C ARG A 94 1.17 5.60 8.87
N LEU A 95 0.27 5.04 9.69
CA LEU A 95 -0.87 4.24 9.21
C LEU A 95 -1.74 4.98 8.19
N GLU A 96 -2.08 6.24 8.46
CA GLU A 96 -2.90 7.07 7.56
C GLU A 96 -2.21 7.34 6.22
N ASP A 97 -0.91 7.63 6.25
CA ASP A 97 -0.15 7.86 5.03
C ASP A 97 -0.02 6.58 4.20
N CYS A 98 0.14 5.41 4.84
CA CYS A 98 0.12 4.11 4.17
C CYS A 98 -1.21 3.88 3.45
N TRP A 99 -2.33 4.09 4.13
CA TRP A 99 -3.66 4.01 3.53
C TRP A 99 -3.81 4.95 2.33
N ARG A 100 -3.44 6.23 2.50
CA ARG A 100 -3.51 7.23 1.42
C ARG A 100 -2.62 6.85 0.23
N ALA A 101 -1.45 6.27 0.48
CA ALA A 101 -0.54 5.81 -0.57
C ALA A 101 -1.09 4.60 -1.33
N ILE A 102 -1.73 3.63 -0.67
CA ILE A 102 -2.40 2.51 -1.34
C ILE A 102 -3.46 3.03 -2.32
N LEU A 103 -4.31 3.96 -1.87
CA LEU A 103 -5.32 4.58 -2.74
C LEU A 103 -4.67 5.38 -3.88
N ALA A 104 -3.58 6.10 -3.61
CA ALA A 104 -2.87 6.83 -4.64
C ALA A 104 -2.23 5.91 -5.69
N VAL A 105 -1.68 4.75 -5.30
CA VAL A 105 -1.16 3.75 -6.26
C VAL A 105 -2.28 3.28 -7.19
N LEU A 106 -3.48 2.99 -6.66
CA LEU A 106 -4.64 2.63 -7.49
C LEU A 106 -5.04 3.72 -8.48
N CYS A 107 -4.84 5.00 -8.14
CA CYS A 107 -5.08 6.09 -9.07
C CYS A 107 -3.95 6.27 -10.10
N VAL A 108 -2.73 5.85 -9.77
CA VAL A 108 -1.53 6.06 -10.61
C VAL A 108 -1.36 4.94 -11.66
N THR A 109 -1.78 3.72 -11.36
CA THR A 109 -1.53 2.57 -12.25
C THR A 109 -2.72 1.62 -12.36
N SER A 110 -2.83 0.99 -13.53
CA SER A 110 -3.70 -0.17 -13.78
C SER A 110 -2.88 -1.44 -14.07
N ASP A 111 -1.57 -1.40 -13.82
CA ASP A 111 -0.66 -2.52 -14.06
C ASP A 111 -0.96 -3.68 -13.10
N PRO A 112 -1.38 -4.85 -13.62
CA PRO A 112 -1.78 -5.98 -12.78
C PRO A 112 -0.62 -6.54 -11.93
N GLU A 113 0.63 -6.39 -12.35
CA GLU A 113 1.79 -6.87 -11.57
C GLU A 113 2.00 -5.98 -10.35
N VAL A 114 2.01 -4.65 -10.54
CA VAL A 114 2.14 -3.68 -9.45
C VAL A 114 0.97 -3.81 -8.47
N LEU A 115 -0.26 -3.95 -8.97
CA LEU A 115 -1.45 -4.12 -8.13
C LEU A 115 -1.46 -5.46 -7.39
N GLY A 116 -0.93 -6.52 -8.01
CA GLY A 116 -0.76 -7.81 -7.35
C GLY A 116 0.19 -7.72 -6.15
N VAL A 117 1.32 -7.03 -6.30
CA VAL A 117 2.29 -6.83 -5.21
C VAL A 117 1.74 -5.87 -4.15
N LEU A 118 1.00 -4.82 -4.56
CA LEU A 118 0.33 -3.90 -3.62
C LEU A 118 -0.69 -4.63 -2.73
N ALA A 119 -1.49 -5.54 -3.33
CA ALA A 119 -2.48 -6.33 -2.59
C ALA A 119 -1.81 -7.32 -1.64
N ALA A 120 -0.82 -8.08 -2.13
CA ALA A 120 -0.14 -9.15 -1.40
C ALA A 120 0.95 -8.69 -0.41
N GLY A 121 1.11 -7.38 -0.23
CA GLY A 121 2.09 -6.80 0.68
C GLY A 121 1.48 -5.62 1.42
N PRO A 122 1.62 -4.37 0.93
CA PRO A 122 1.15 -3.18 1.63
C PRO A 122 -0.29 -3.24 2.17
N LEU A 123 -1.25 -3.72 1.39
CA LEU A 123 -2.65 -3.82 1.83
C LEU A 123 -2.85 -4.89 2.91
N GLU A 124 -2.21 -6.05 2.77
CA GLU A 124 -2.21 -7.12 3.78
C GLU A 124 -1.55 -6.67 5.08
N ASP A 125 -0.39 -6.03 4.99
CA ASP A 125 0.33 -5.52 6.15
C ASP A 125 -0.52 -4.50 6.91
N LEU A 126 -1.28 -3.65 6.20
CA LEU A 126 -2.21 -2.71 6.84
C LEU A 126 -3.37 -3.43 7.53
N ILE A 127 -3.95 -4.47 6.91
CA ILE A 127 -5.03 -5.27 7.51
C ILE A 127 -4.52 -6.03 8.73
N GLU A 128 -3.34 -6.65 8.63
CA GLU A 128 -2.76 -7.46 9.70
C GLU A 128 -2.41 -6.60 10.92
N GLN A 129 -1.81 -5.42 10.70
CA GLN A 129 -1.28 -4.59 11.77
C GLN A 129 -2.30 -3.59 12.33
N ALA A 130 -3.23 -3.11 11.50
CA ALA A 130 -4.16 -2.05 11.86
C ALA A 130 -5.61 -2.32 11.42
N GLY A 131 -5.94 -3.57 11.08
CA GLY A 131 -7.26 -3.95 10.56
C GLY A 131 -8.42 -3.58 11.48
N THR A 132 -8.25 -3.56 12.81
CA THR A 132 -9.31 -3.12 13.73
C THR A 132 -9.66 -1.65 13.59
N ALA A 133 -8.68 -0.80 13.27
CA ALA A 133 -8.88 0.62 13.06
C ALA A 133 -9.34 0.93 11.62
N PHE A 134 -8.95 0.11 10.64
CA PHE A 134 -9.20 0.35 9.21
C PHE A 134 -10.35 -0.47 8.61
N ALA A 135 -10.90 -1.47 9.30
CA ALA A 135 -11.93 -2.36 8.76
C ALA A 135 -13.10 -1.61 8.12
N ASP A 136 -13.66 -0.62 8.82
CA ASP A 136 -14.80 0.17 8.32
C ASP A 136 -14.44 0.90 7.01
N ARG A 137 -13.24 1.46 6.92
CA ARG A 137 -12.75 2.19 5.76
C ARG A 137 -12.45 1.27 4.58
N ILE A 138 -11.87 0.11 4.84
CA ILE A 138 -11.60 -0.92 3.83
C ILE A 138 -12.92 -1.44 3.24
N VAL A 139 -13.87 -1.77 4.10
CA VAL A 139 -15.22 -2.22 3.70
C VAL A 139 -15.93 -1.14 2.88
N TRP A 140 -15.93 0.10 3.37
CA TRP A 140 -16.52 1.23 2.65
C TRP A 140 -15.86 1.46 1.29
N GLN A 141 -14.53 1.50 1.23
CA GLN A 141 -13.80 1.74 -0.01
C GLN A 141 -14.09 0.64 -1.04
N ALA A 142 -14.04 -0.64 -0.63
CA ALA A 142 -14.37 -1.76 -1.51
C ALA A 142 -15.80 -1.68 -2.03
N TRP A 143 -16.73 -1.12 -1.24
CA TRP A 143 -18.11 -0.93 -1.65
C TRP A 143 -18.26 0.22 -2.67
N THR A 144 -17.59 1.35 -2.45
CA THR A 144 -17.71 2.54 -3.31
C THR A 144 -16.82 2.54 -4.54
N ASP A 145 -15.73 1.76 -4.53
CA ASP A 145 -14.70 1.75 -5.57
C ASP A 145 -14.47 0.34 -6.11
N PRO A 146 -15.00 0.02 -7.30
CA PRO A 146 -14.80 -1.28 -7.93
C PRO A 146 -13.34 -1.62 -8.22
N ALA A 147 -12.46 -0.63 -8.40
CA ALA A 147 -11.04 -0.88 -8.60
C ALA A 147 -10.37 -1.34 -7.30
N PHE A 148 -10.71 -0.68 -6.18
CA PHE A 148 -10.27 -1.12 -4.86
C PHE A 148 -10.82 -2.51 -4.50
N CYS A 149 -12.07 -2.80 -4.83
CA CYS A 149 -12.62 -4.14 -4.60
C CYS A 149 -11.82 -5.21 -5.35
N ARG A 150 -11.45 -4.97 -6.61
CA ARG A 150 -10.58 -5.88 -7.38
C ARG A 150 -9.18 -5.99 -6.79
N LEU A 151 -8.61 -4.90 -6.26
CA LEU A 151 -7.33 -4.97 -5.54
C LEU A 151 -7.43 -5.92 -4.34
N LEU A 152 -8.51 -5.81 -3.56
CA LEU A 152 -8.75 -6.61 -2.36
C LEU A 152 -8.93 -8.11 -2.68
N GLU A 153 -9.33 -8.47 -3.91
CA GLU A 153 -9.34 -9.87 -4.35
C GLU A 153 -7.94 -10.49 -4.41
N GLY A 154 -6.91 -9.66 -4.63
CA GLY A 154 -5.51 -10.07 -4.60
C GLY A 154 -4.94 -10.32 -3.21
N ALA A 155 -5.63 -9.86 -2.15
CA ALA A 155 -5.19 -10.03 -0.77
C ALA A 155 -5.53 -11.44 -0.23
N TRP A 156 -4.56 -12.02 0.46
CA TRP A 156 -4.60 -13.23 1.25
C TRP A 156 -5.23 -12.96 2.62
N GLU A 157 -5.84 -14.00 3.18
CA GLU A 157 -6.43 -13.95 4.51
C GLU A 157 -5.37 -13.70 5.58
N CYS A 158 -5.53 -12.59 6.30
CA CYS A 158 -4.60 -12.08 7.29
C CYS A 158 -5.31 -11.30 8.42
N GLY A 159 -4.58 -11.03 9.50
CA GLY A 159 -5.08 -10.29 10.65
C GLY A 159 -6.08 -11.09 11.50
N ARG A 160 -6.95 -10.35 12.20
CA ARG A 160 -7.97 -10.93 13.08
C ARG A 160 -9.11 -11.56 12.25
N PRO A 161 -9.58 -12.78 12.58
CA PRO A 161 -10.64 -13.45 11.84
C PRO A 161 -11.89 -12.59 11.63
N GLU A 162 -12.35 -11.90 12.68
CA GLU A 162 -13.53 -11.04 12.64
C GLU A 162 -13.35 -9.79 11.74
N VAL A 163 -12.13 -9.30 11.57
CA VAL A 163 -11.83 -8.23 10.62
C VAL A 163 -11.87 -8.79 9.21
N TRP A 164 -11.21 -9.93 9.01
CA TRP A 164 -11.17 -10.59 7.71
C TRP A 164 -12.55 -11.01 7.21
N GLU A 165 -13.42 -11.52 8.08
CA GLU A 165 -14.80 -11.89 7.75
C GLU A 165 -15.58 -10.70 7.16
N ARG A 166 -15.44 -9.50 7.76
CA ARG A 166 -16.07 -8.28 7.25
C ARG A 166 -15.55 -7.89 5.87
N ILE A 167 -14.24 -8.02 5.66
CA ILE A 167 -13.57 -7.75 4.38
C ILE A 167 -13.98 -8.80 3.32
N ALA A 168 -14.06 -10.08 3.69
CA ALA A 168 -14.46 -11.17 2.81
C ALA A 168 -15.94 -11.07 2.38
N ALA A 169 -16.80 -10.53 3.24
CA ALA A 169 -18.19 -10.28 2.92
C ALA A 169 -18.34 -9.32 1.73
N VAL A 170 -17.58 -8.22 1.70
CA VAL A 170 -17.63 -7.26 0.57
C VAL A 170 -17.00 -7.79 -0.71
N ARG A 171 -15.94 -8.61 -0.61
CA ARG A 171 -15.34 -9.29 -1.78
C ARG A 171 -16.36 -10.17 -2.52
N SER A 172 -17.29 -10.79 -1.79
CA SER A 172 -18.31 -11.68 -2.35
C SER A 172 -19.52 -10.94 -2.93
N GLN A 173 -19.62 -9.62 -2.71
CA GLN A 173 -20.82 -8.82 -2.98
C GLN A 173 -20.64 -7.77 -4.09
N ALA A 174 -19.45 -7.64 -4.67
CA ALA A 174 -19.17 -6.75 -5.79
C ALA A 174 -19.98 -7.14 -7.03
N GLY A 175 -21.15 -6.50 -7.18
CA GLY A 175 -22.13 -6.81 -8.21
C GLY A 175 -23.59 -6.61 -7.78
N GLN A 176 -23.87 -6.44 -6.47
CA GLN A 176 -25.21 -6.16 -5.97
C GLN A 176 -25.30 -4.76 -5.34
N ALA A 177 -26.22 -3.95 -5.84
CA ALA A 177 -26.51 -2.62 -5.32
C ALA A 177 -27.20 -2.74 -3.95
N MET A 178 -26.44 -2.68 -2.85
CA MET A 178 -27.01 -2.60 -1.50
C MET A 178 -26.24 -1.60 -0.65
N VAL A 179 -26.97 -0.73 0.07
CA VAL A 179 -26.45 0.35 0.94
C VAL A 179 -25.33 -0.15 1.87
N PRO A 180 -24.21 0.60 1.99
CA PRO A 180 -23.08 0.22 2.82
C PRO A 180 -23.49 0.25 4.29
N PRO A 181 -22.97 -0.65 5.15
CA PRO A 181 -23.20 -0.56 6.58
C PRO A 181 -22.62 0.78 7.07
N LEU A 182 -23.48 1.61 7.69
CA LEU A 182 -23.06 2.89 8.24
C LEU A 182 -21.95 2.66 9.30
N PRO A 183 -20.90 3.50 9.32
CA PRO A 183 -19.89 3.42 10.37
C PRO A 183 -20.54 3.64 11.74
N LEU A 184 -20.11 2.88 12.76
CA LEU A 184 -20.67 2.98 14.11
C LEU A 184 -20.54 4.38 14.72
N HIS A 185 -19.58 5.19 14.25
CA HIS A 185 -19.38 6.57 14.72
C HIS A 185 -20.40 7.59 14.18
N GLN A 186 -21.31 7.18 13.29
CA GLN A 186 -22.36 8.05 12.73
C GLN A 186 -23.78 7.71 13.25
N LEU A 187 -23.88 6.88 14.30
CA LEU A 187 -25.15 6.49 14.93
C LEU A 187 -25.56 7.33 16.16
N HIS A 188 -25.00 8.54 16.33
CA HIS A 188 -25.31 9.41 17.46
C HIS A 188 -25.68 10.83 17.01
#